data_AF-A0A2A4WN92-F1
#
_entry.id   AF-A0A2A4WN92-F1
#
_cell.length_a   1.000
_cell.length_b   1.000
_cell.length_c   1.000
_cell.angle_alpha   90.00
_cell.angle_beta   90.00
_cell.angle_gamma   90.00
#
_symmetry.space_group_name_H-M   'P 1'
#
loop_
_entity.id
_entity.type
_entity.pdbx_description
1 polymer ?
#
loop_
_entity_poly.entity_id
_entity_poly.type
_entity_poly.pdbx_seq_one_letter_code
_entity_poly.pdbx_strand_id
1 'polypeptide(L)'
;LPLRQFFAVSGGFMFILAVVFAGKGISALQEAGKIPLDPVALPSIDLLGIYPNYQGLAVQGLMIILATVMIIRDNRKQRNLNA
;
A
#
# COMPACT_ATOMS: atom_id res chain seq x y z
N LEU A 1 9.96 -28.26 2.11
CA LEU A 1 8.88 -27.26 2.01
C LEU A 1 9.37 -26.08 1.19
N PRO A 2 8.58 -25.54 0.24
CA PRO A 2 8.96 -24.32 -0.48
C PRO A 2 8.80 -23.09 0.43
N LEU A 3 9.76 -22.90 1.35
CA LEU A 3 9.76 -21.82 2.34
C LEU A 3 9.60 -20.43 1.68
N ARG A 4 10.25 -20.25 0.52
CA ARG A 4 10.19 -19.02 -0.28
C ARG A 4 8.77 -18.64 -0.71
N GLN A 5 7.94 -19.62 -1.08
CA GLN A 5 6.58 -19.36 -1.54
C GLN A 5 5.67 -18.97 -0.36
N PHE A 6 5.84 -19.64 0.79
CA PHE A 6 5.09 -19.32 2.00
C PHE A 6 5.34 -17.88 2.48
N PHE A 7 6.61 -17.47 2.56
CA PHE A 7 6.99 -16.11 2.94
C PHE A 7 6.55 -15.05 1.92
N ALA A 8 6.57 -15.36 0.63
CA ALA A 8 6.10 -14.44 -0.40
C ALA A 8 4.59 -14.17 -0.25
N VAL A 9 3.80 -15.20 0.01
CA VAL A 9 2.35 -15.08 0.21
C VAL A 9 2.03 -14.33 1.50
N SER A 10 2.66 -14.71 2.62
CA SER A 10 2.43 -14.03 3.91
C SER A 10 2.89 -12.57 3.90
N GLY A 11 4.02 -12.27 3.24
CA GLY A 11 4.48 -10.90 3.01
C GLY A 11 3.52 -10.08 2.16
N GLY A 12 2.89 -10.69 1.15
CA GLY A 12 1.82 -10.06 0.37
C GLY A 12 0.62 -9.67 1.24
N PHE A 13 0.16 -10.57 2.12
CA PHE A 13 -0.90 -10.25 3.08
C PHE A 13 -0.51 -9.13 4.04
N MET A 14 0.73 -9.16 4.58
CA MET A 14 1.23 -8.09 5.44
C MET A 14 1.27 -6.74 4.72
N PHE A 15 1.69 -6.71 3.46
CA PHE A 15 1.71 -5.50 2.65
C PHE A 15 0.30 -4.94 2.46
N ILE A 16 -0.68 -5.80 2.13
CA ILE A 16 -2.09 -5.39 2.01
C ILE A 16 -2.57 -4.76 3.32
N LEU A 17 -2.33 -5.42 4.46
CA LEU A 17 -2.73 -4.89 5.77
C LEU A 17 -2.05 -3.55 6.10
N ALA A 18 -0.77 -3.38 5.73
CA ALA A 18 -0.07 -2.11 5.91
C ALA A 18 -0.74 -0.97 5.12
N VAL A 19 -1.15 -1.23 3.87
CA VAL A 19 -1.88 -0.25 3.04
C VAL A 19 -3.24 0.09 3.67
N VAL A 20 -3.98 -0.91 4.17
CA VAL A 20 -5.25 -0.71 4.88
C VAL A 20 -5.06 0.14 6.13
N PHE A 21 -4.06 -0.18 6.96
CA PHE A 21 -3.77 0.57 8.19
C PHE A 21 -3.31 2.00 7.92
N ALA A 22 -2.52 2.23 6.86
CA ALA A 22 -2.13 3.58 6.47
C ALA A 22 -3.36 4.45 6.13
N GLY A 23 -4.31 3.91 5.37
CA GLY A 23 -5.55 4.62 5.03
C GLY A 23 -6.43 4.93 6.24
N LYS A 24 -6.64 3.93 7.12
CA LYS A 24 -7.38 4.12 8.39
C LYS A 24 -6.69 5.11 9.33
N GLY A 25 -5.37 5.05 9.44
CA GLY A 25 -4.59 5.97 10.26
C GLY A 25 -4.72 7.42 9.79
N ILE A 26 -4.67 7.66 8.48
CA ILE A 26 -4.86 9.00 7.91
C ILE A 26 -6.30 9.50 8.15
N SER A 27 -7.31 8.65 7.97
CA SER A 27 -8.70 9.01 8.29
C SER A 27 -8.86 9.39 9.76
N ALA A 28 -8.29 8.60 10.68
CA ALA A 28 -8.36 8.90 12.12
C ALA A 28 -7.70 10.25 12.47
N LEU A 29 -6.61 10.62 11.78
CA LEU A 29 -5.95 11.92 11.97
C LEU A 29 -6.78 13.08 11.40
N GLN A 30 -7.51 12.85 10.30
CA GLN A 30 -8.46 13.83 9.75
C GLN A 30 -9.67 14.03 10.67
N GLU A 31 -10.23 12.93 11.20
CA GLU A 31 -11.31 12.97 12.20
C GLU A 31 -10.89 13.66 13.49
N ALA A 32 -9.62 13.49 13.90
CA ALA A 32 -9.04 14.21 15.03
C ALA A 32 -8.70 15.69 14.74
N GLY A 33 -8.95 16.18 13.50
CA GLY A 33 -8.69 17.55 13.10
C GLY A 33 -7.20 17.91 12.99
N LYS A 34 -6.30 16.92 12.92
CA LYS A 34 -4.84 17.13 12.82
C LYS A 34 -4.38 17.38 11.38
N ILE A 35 -5.14 16.92 10.40
CA ILE A 35 -4.80 16.99 8.98
C ILE A 35 -6.03 17.49 8.19
N PRO A 36 -5.87 18.31 7.13
CA PRO A 36 -7.00 18.79 6.32
C PRO A 36 -7.80 17.64 5.70
N LEU A 37 -9.12 17.74 5.74
CA LEU A 37 -10.02 16.81 5.07
C LEU A 37 -10.39 17.38 3.69
N ASP A 38 -9.71 16.90 2.66
CA ASP A 38 -9.96 17.28 1.25
C ASP A 38 -10.65 16.11 0.53
N PRO A 39 -12.00 16.08 0.50
CA PRO A 39 -12.74 14.95 -0.04
C PRO A 39 -12.70 14.90 -1.57
N VAL A 40 -12.69 13.69 -2.12
CA VAL A 40 -12.75 13.40 -3.56
C VAL A 40 -14.07 12.70 -3.88
N ALA A 41 -14.59 12.87 -5.10
CA ALA A 41 -15.75 12.12 -5.60
C ALA A 41 -15.39 10.65 -5.91
N LEU A 42 -15.00 9.88 -4.88
CA LEU A 42 -14.70 8.45 -4.95
C LEU A 42 -15.52 7.71 -3.88
N PRO A 43 -15.90 6.44 -4.12
CA PRO A 43 -16.56 5.64 -3.10
C PRO A 43 -15.58 5.30 -1.97
N SER A 44 -16.04 5.38 -0.72
CA SER A 44 -15.30 4.90 0.45
C SER A 44 -15.44 3.37 0.58
N ILE A 45 -14.35 2.70 0.93
CA ILE A 45 -14.34 1.27 1.24
C ILE A 45 -13.64 1.07 2.58
N ASP A 46 -14.42 1.08 3.66
CA ASP A 46 -13.91 0.94 5.03
C ASP A 46 -13.14 -0.36 5.27
N LEU A 47 -13.52 -1.44 4.58
CA LEU A 47 -12.83 -2.73 4.70
C LEU A 47 -11.38 -2.65 4.22
N LEU A 48 -11.13 -1.87 3.16
CA LEU A 48 -9.81 -1.67 2.56
C LEU A 48 -9.10 -0.43 3.12
N GLY A 49 -9.75 0.32 4.03
CA GLY A 49 -9.24 1.60 4.51
C GLY A 49 -9.07 2.62 3.39
N ILE A 50 -9.85 2.50 2.31
CA ILE A 50 -9.84 3.44 1.19
C ILE A 50 -10.84 4.53 1.54
N TYR A 51 -10.31 5.70 1.88
CA TYR A 51 -11.10 6.88 2.19
C TYR A 51 -10.99 7.87 1.03
N PRO A 52 -12.06 8.60 0.72
CA PRO A 52 -12.10 9.54 -0.39
C PRO A 52 -11.36 10.82 -0.03
N ASN A 53 -10.08 10.74 0.31
CA ASN A 53 -9.24 11.89 0.66
C ASN A 53 -7.92 11.86 -0.14
N TYR A 54 -7.45 13.03 -0.56
CA TYR A 54 -6.24 13.11 -1.39
C TYR A 54 -4.98 12.58 -0.69
N GLN A 55 -4.83 12.88 0.60
CA GLN A 55 -3.61 12.54 1.34
C GLN A 55 -3.47 11.02 1.55
N GLY A 56 -4.55 10.34 1.92
CA GLY A 56 -4.59 8.91 2.10
C GLY A 56 -4.37 8.17 0.80
N LEU A 57 -5.06 8.59 -0.26
CA LEU A 57 -4.88 8.02 -1.60
C LEU A 57 -3.45 8.25 -2.12
N ALA A 58 -2.85 9.41 -1.86
CA ALA A 58 -1.46 9.69 -2.24
C ALA A 58 -0.47 8.78 -1.49
N VAL A 59 -0.63 8.60 -0.17
CA VAL A 59 0.23 7.72 0.63
C VAL A 59 0.09 6.27 0.20
N GLN A 60 -1.14 5.77 0.06
CA GLN A 60 -1.39 4.40 -0.41
C GLN A 60 -0.85 4.19 -1.83
N GLY A 61 -1.07 5.15 -2.74
CA GLY A 61 -0.54 5.13 -4.10
C GLY A 61 0.98 5.09 -4.13
N LEU A 62 1.65 5.92 -3.31
CA LEU A 62 3.11 5.92 -3.19
C LEU A 62 3.64 4.55 -2.72
N MET A 63 3.01 3.94 -1.71
CA MET A 63 3.41 2.60 -1.25
C MET A 63 3.31 1.55 -2.37
N ILE A 64 2.22 1.56 -3.14
CA ILE A 64 2.02 0.62 -4.27
C ILE A 64 3.07 0.86 -5.36
N ILE A 65 3.36 2.13 -5.70
CA ILE A 65 4.37 2.48 -6.70
C ILE A 65 5.75 1.98 -6.25
N LEU A 66 6.14 2.25 -4.99
CA LEU A 66 7.42 1.82 -4.44
C LEU A 66 7.55 0.30 -4.43
N ALA A 67 6.51 -0.42 -3.99
CA ALA A 67 6.49 -1.88 -4.01
C ALA A 67 6.64 -2.42 -5.44
N THR A 68 5.90 -1.85 -6.40
CA THR A 68 5.94 -2.26 -7.80
C THR A 68 7.32 -2.01 -8.43
N VAL A 69 7.89 -0.82 -8.23
CA VAL A 69 9.23 -0.47 -8.72
C VAL A 69 10.28 -1.40 -8.13
N MET A 70 10.20 -1.71 -6.83
CA MET A 70 11.14 -2.61 -6.16
C MET A 70 11.08 -4.02 -6.76
N ILE A 71 9.87 -4.58 -6.93
CA ILE A 71 9.67 -5.91 -7.53
C ILE A 71 10.21 -5.95 -8.97
N ILE A 72 9.93 -4.91 -9.78
CA ILE A 72 10.44 -4.82 -11.15
C ILE A 72 11.97 -4.75 -11.19
N ARG A 73 12.60 -3.99 -10.28
CA ARG A 73 14.06 -3.88 -10.19
C ARG A 73 14.69 -5.20 -9.76
N ASP A 74 14.11 -5.89 -8.79
CA ASP A 74 14.61 -7.18 -8.32
C ASP A 74 14.57 -8.23 -9.44
N ASN A 75 13.44 -8.33 -10.15
CA ASN A 75 13.30 -9.24 -11.29
C ASN A 75 14.30 -8.92 -12.42
N ARG A 76 14.57 -7.63 -12.70
CA ARG A 76 15.59 -7.24 -13.69
C ARG A 76 17.01 -7.58 -13.24
N LYS A 77 17.34 -7.37 -11.96
CA LYS A 77 18.66 -7.68 -11.41
C LYS A 77 18.93 -9.19 -11.49
N GLN A 78 17.95 -10.01 -11.16
CA GLN A 78 18.08 -11.47 -11.25
C GLN A 78 18.24 -11.96 -12.69
N ARG A 79 17.62 -11.30 -13.67
CA ARG A 79 17.75 -11.66 -15.09
C ARG A 79 19.15 -11.38 -15.67
N ASN A 80 19.82 -10.33 -15.19
CA ASN A 80 21.16 -9.94 -15.65
C ASN A 80 22.30 -10.75 -14.99
N LEU A 81 22.05 -11.42 -13.87
CA LEU A 81 23.03 -12.29 -13.20
C LEU A 81 23.11 -13.70 -13.82
N ASN A 82 22.08 -14.09 -14.60
CA ASN A 82 21.96 -15.40 -15.23
C ASN A 82 22.23 -15.37 -16.75
N ALA A 83 22.67 -14.23 -17.29
CA ALA A 83 23.04 -14.01 -18.68
C ALA A 83 24.56 -13.78 -18.77
#